data_AF-A0A7V9REA7-F1
#
_entry.id   AF-A0A7V9REA7-F1
#
_cell.length_a   1.000
_cell.length_b   1.000
_cell.length_c   1.000
_cell.angle_alpha   90.00
_cell.angle_beta   90.00
_cell.angle_gamma   90.00
#
_symmetry.space_group_name_H-M   'P 1'
#
loop_
_entity.id
_entity.type
_entity.pdbx_description
1 polymer ?
#
loop_
_entity_poly.entity_id
_entity_poly.type
_entity_poly.pdbx_seq_one_letter_code
_entity_poly.pdbx_strand_id
1 'polypeptide(L)'
;CKNEPEDKDAFEDDNGCPDPDNDKDGIADASDKCINDPETVNSFEDTDGCPDTVPIAIKKFTGTIEGLTFKVASAEILATSNPKLDEAVKVLIEYPTLKIEIQGHTDDRLLLPGSAFPDNQALSQARADAVKDHLVKKGIAADRLVAKGFGDSQPIATITAADGQPLKGAALDTARTKNRRVEFHPIP
;
A
#
# COMPACT_ATOMS: atom_id res chain seq x y z
N CYS A 1 29.66 -13.73 -26.15
CA CYS A 1 30.34 -12.49 -25.70
C CYS A 1 31.72 -12.28 -26.36
N LYS A 2 31.84 -12.10 -27.69
CA LYS A 2 33.17 -12.12 -28.36
C LYS A 2 34.18 -11.04 -27.90
N ASN A 3 33.71 -10.01 -27.18
CA ASN A 3 34.49 -8.82 -26.80
C ASN A 3 34.47 -8.51 -25.30
N GLU A 4 33.90 -9.37 -24.47
CA GLU A 4 33.77 -9.13 -23.02
C GLU A 4 34.49 -10.23 -22.25
N PRO A 5 35.36 -9.87 -21.29
CA PRO A 5 36.01 -10.87 -20.44
C PRO A 5 35.00 -11.47 -19.46
N GLU A 6 35.16 -12.77 -19.21
CA GLU A 6 34.53 -13.53 -18.13
C GLU A 6 34.64 -12.82 -16.76
N ASP A 7 33.56 -12.79 -15.98
CA ASP A 7 33.56 -12.37 -14.59
C ASP A 7 33.62 -13.58 -13.65
N LYS A 8 34.80 -13.79 -13.07
CA LYS A 8 35.04 -14.99 -12.25
C LYS A 8 34.43 -14.86 -10.86
N ASP A 9 33.19 -15.26 -10.70
CA ASP A 9 32.45 -15.19 -9.44
C ASP A 9 31.92 -16.55 -8.94
N ALA A 10 32.36 -17.63 -9.59
CA ALA A 10 31.96 -19.03 -9.34
C ALA A 10 30.57 -19.43 -9.87
N PHE A 11 29.97 -18.60 -10.72
CA PHE A 11 28.83 -18.95 -11.54
C PHE A 11 29.26 -19.04 -13.01
N GLU A 12 28.91 -20.14 -13.68
CA GLU A 12 29.13 -20.38 -15.13
C GLU A 12 30.50 -19.99 -15.78
N ASP A 13 31.58 -19.80 -14.99
CA ASP A 13 32.97 -19.43 -15.37
C ASP A 13 33.63 -20.17 -16.57
N ASP A 14 33.09 -21.30 -17.00
CA ASP A 14 33.64 -22.16 -18.06
C ASP A 14 33.19 -21.73 -19.48
N ASN A 15 32.19 -20.85 -19.59
CA ASN A 15 31.57 -20.49 -20.86
C ASN A 15 32.34 -19.36 -21.61
N GLY A 16 33.21 -18.64 -20.90
CA GLY A 16 34.05 -17.56 -21.42
C GLY A 16 33.32 -16.24 -21.64
N CYS A 17 32.12 -16.09 -21.08
CA CYS A 17 31.24 -14.95 -21.12
C CYS A 17 30.82 -14.52 -19.73
N PRO A 18 30.91 -13.21 -19.45
CA PRO A 18 30.45 -12.73 -18.17
C PRO A 18 28.95 -12.97 -18.01
N ASP A 19 28.56 -13.29 -16.79
CA ASP A 19 27.21 -13.59 -16.34
C ASP A 19 26.78 -12.48 -15.37
N PRO A 20 26.33 -11.31 -15.86
CA PRO A 20 26.11 -10.12 -15.03
C PRO A 20 24.85 -10.16 -14.13
N ASP A 21 24.15 -11.30 -14.12
CA ASP A 21 22.90 -11.58 -13.40
C ASP A 21 22.75 -13.11 -13.33
N ASN A 22 23.33 -13.70 -12.29
CA ASN A 22 23.54 -15.14 -12.15
C ASN A 22 22.22 -15.92 -11.95
N ASP A 23 21.29 -15.40 -11.14
CA ASP A 23 20.00 -16.07 -10.88
C ASP A 23 18.85 -15.63 -11.80
N LYS A 24 19.09 -14.59 -12.63
CA LYS A 24 18.24 -14.15 -13.73
C LYS A 24 16.93 -13.55 -13.26
N ASP A 25 16.94 -12.93 -12.09
CA ASP A 25 15.79 -12.20 -11.55
C ASP A 25 15.67 -10.75 -12.08
N GLY A 26 16.72 -10.25 -12.76
CA GLY A 26 16.79 -8.92 -13.34
C GLY A 26 17.55 -7.88 -12.51
N ILE A 27 18.15 -8.27 -11.38
CA ILE A 27 19.08 -7.47 -10.58
C ILE A 27 20.51 -7.94 -10.92
N ALA A 28 21.39 -6.99 -11.27
CA ALA A 28 22.76 -7.34 -11.61
C ALA A 28 23.56 -7.73 -10.36
N ASP A 29 24.49 -8.68 -10.44
CA ASP A 29 25.21 -9.22 -9.26
C ASP A 29 25.90 -8.14 -8.41
N ALA A 30 26.34 -7.05 -9.05
CA ALA A 30 26.97 -5.92 -8.37
C ALA A 30 26.02 -5.15 -7.43
N SER A 31 24.70 -5.27 -7.64
CA SER A 31 23.63 -4.68 -6.84
C SER A 31 22.81 -5.73 -6.08
N ASP A 32 23.07 -7.01 -6.33
CA ASP A 32 22.40 -8.15 -5.73
C ASP A 32 23.09 -8.61 -4.43
N LYS A 33 22.34 -8.73 -3.34
CA LYS A 33 22.88 -9.25 -2.07
C LYS A 33 22.90 -10.78 -2.01
N CYS A 34 22.05 -11.44 -2.79
CA CYS A 34 21.90 -12.87 -2.88
C CYS A 34 22.11 -13.37 -4.31
N ILE A 35 23.24 -12.98 -4.94
CA ILE A 35 23.75 -13.33 -6.29
C ILE A 35 23.27 -14.67 -6.93
N ASN A 36 22.98 -15.73 -6.17
CA ASN A 36 22.58 -17.04 -6.70
C ASN A 36 21.15 -17.46 -6.35
N ASP A 37 20.39 -16.64 -5.64
CA ASP A 37 19.06 -16.95 -5.13
C ASP A 37 18.09 -15.84 -5.55
N PRO A 38 17.14 -16.12 -6.47
CA PRO A 38 16.35 -15.08 -7.09
C PRO A 38 15.42 -14.37 -6.10
N GLU A 39 15.27 -13.06 -6.27
CA GLU A 39 14.38 -12.18 -5.55
C GLU A 39 12.92 -12.67 -5.55
N THR A 40 12.23 -12.47 -4.43
CA THR A 40 10.81 -12.77 -4.27
C THR A 40 10.00 -11.48 -4.27
N VAL A 41 9.66 -10.98 -5.46
CA VAL A 41 8.84 -9.75 -5.63
C VAL A 41 7.47 -9.89 -4.95
N ASN A 42 7.33 -9.28 -3.77
CA ASN A 42 6.16 -9.41 -2.91
C ASN A 42 5.76 -8.08 -2.20
N SER A 43 6.33 -6.95 -2.64
CA SER A 43 6.14 -5.61 -2.09
C SER A 43 6.77 -5.41 -0.70
N PHE A 44 7.74 -6.24 -0.35
CA PHE A 44 8.59 -6.09 0.82
C PHE A 44 10.01 -6.42 0.37
N GLU A 45 10.96 -5.54 0.65
CA GLU A 45 12.40 -5.69 0.33
C GLU A 45 12.82 -6.05 -1.12
N ASP A 46 11.89 -6.02 -2.08
CA ASP A 46 12.01 -6.24 -3.56
C ASP A 46 13.17 -5.54 -4.33
N THR A 47 14.04 -4.77 -3.68
CA THR A 47 15.15 -4.04 -4.32
C THR A 47 16.52 -4.56 -3.94
N ASP A 48 16.59 -5.59 -3.09
CA ASP A 48 17.85 -6.06 -2.54
C ASP A 48 18.38 -7.38 -3.12
N GLY A 49 17.61 -8.01 -4.00
CA GLY A 49 18.03 -9.19 -4.76
C GLY A 49 17.92 -10.48 -3.97
N CYS A 50 17.23 -10.47 -2.83
CA CYS A 50 17.18 -11.60 -1.93
C CYS A 50 15.77 -12.15 -1.78
N PRO A 51 15.57 -13.48 -1.80
CA PRO A 51 14.27 -14.04 -1.52
C PRO A 51 13.87 -13.77 -0.06
N ASP A 52 12.75 -13.06 0.11
CA ASP A 52 12.17 -12.80 1.43
C ASP A 52 10.71 -13.27 1.56
N THR A 53 10.14 -13.00 2.74
CA THR A 53 8.70 -13.13 2.93
C THR A 53 8.17 -11.92 3.70
N VAL A 54 7.01 -11.40 3.29
CA VAL A 54 6.33 -10.34 4.03
C VAL A 54 6.07 -10.78 5.49
N PRO A 55 6.62 -10.05 6.49
CA PRO A 55 6.41 -10.33 7.90
C PRO A 55 4.94 -10.34 8.32
N ILE A 56 4.60 -11.19 9.29
CA ILE A 56 3.22 -11.29 9.82
C ILE A 56 2.72 -9.95 10.37
N ALA A 57 3.61 -9.15 10.98
CA ALA A 57 3.28 -7.83 11.51
C ALA A 57 2.80 -6.88 10.39
N ILE A 58 3.46 -6.92 9.23
CA ILE A 58 3.07 -6.15 8.05
C ILE A 58 1.76 -6.69 7.49
N LYS A 59 1.63 -8.00 7.28
CA LYS A 59 0.38 -8.61 6.76
C LYS A 59 -0.88 -8.26 7.57
N LYS A 60 -0.76 -8.16 8.89
CA LYS A 60 -1.87 -7.78 9.80
C LYS A 60 -2.28 -6.32 9.68
N PHE A 61 -1.42 -5.51 9.11
CA PHE A 61 -1.53 -4.06 9.04
C PHE A 61 -1.74 -3.53 7.61
N THR A 62 -1.60 -4.39 6.60
CA THR A 62 -1.90 -4.07 5.20
C THR A 62 -3.36 -4.37 4.84
N GLY A 63 -3.88 -3.70 3.81
CA GLY A 63 -5.28 -3.77 3.39
C GLY A 63 -6.17 -2.81 4.18
N THR A 64 -7.45 -3.15 4.33
CA THR A 64 -8.43 -2.29 5.02
C THR A 64 -8.15 -2.15 6.51
N ILE A 65 -8.00 -0.91 6.98
CA ILE A 65 -7.78 -0.62 8.41
C ILE A 65 -9.11 -0.53 9.15
N GLU A 66 -9.55 -1.65 9.72
CA GLU A 66 -10.79 -1.71 10.50
C GLU A 66 -10.74 -0.80 11.72
N GLY A 67 -11.79 0.01 11.91
CA GLY A 67 -11.92 0.94 13.04
C GLY A 67 -11.32 2.33 12.80
N LEU A 68 -10.63 2.55 11.69
CA LEU A 68 -10.23 3.90 11.26
C LEU A 68 -11.45 4.66 10.74
N THR A 69 -11.87 5.67 11.49
CA THR A 69 -13.11 6.41 11.28
C THR A 69 -12.88 7.91 11.31
N PHE A 70 -13.75 8.61 10.58
CA PHE A 70 -13.70 10.06 10.42
C PHE A 70 -15.00 10.68 10.88
N LYS A 71 -14.95 11.96 11.24
CA LYS A 71 -16.15 12.76 11.44
C LYS A 71 -16.96 12.79 10.13
N VAL A 72 -18.28 12.80 10.26
CA VAL A 72 -19.22 12.80 9.13
C VAL A 72 -18.88 13.95 8.17
N ALA A 73 -18.84 13.65 6.87
CA ALA A 73 -18.51 14.59 5.79
C ALA A 73 -17.19 15.35 5.98
N SER A 74 -16.24 14.78 6.73
CA SER A 74 -14.94 15.39 7.04
C SER A 74 -13.78 14.43 6.82
N ALA A 75 -12.57 14.99 6.78
CA ALA A 75 -11.28 14.30 6.87
C ALA A 75 -10.68 14.31 8.29
N GLU A 76 -11.41 14.85 9.27
CA GLU A 76 -11.03 14.82 10.69
C GLU A 76 -11.10 13.38 11.23
N ILE A 77 -9.95 12.81 11.60
CA ILE A 77 -9.83 11.48 12.20
C ILE A 77 -10.43 11.49 13.61
N LEU A 78 -11.33 10.54 13.90
CA LEU A 78 -11.89 10.38 15.24
C LEU A 78 -10.86 9.75 16.18
N ALA A 79 -10.86 10.18 17.44
CA ALA A 79 -9.95 9.68 18.46
C ALA A 79 -10.06 8.15 18.69
N THR A 80 -11.22 7.56 18.39
CA THR A 80 -11.44 6.10 18.40
C THR A 80 -10.52 5.34 17.44
N SER A 81 -9.98 6.03 16.43
CA SER A 81 -9.05 5.47 15.44
C SER A 81 -7.59 5.45 15.91
N ASN A 82 -7.24 6.23 16.94
CA ASN A 82 -5.86 6.37 17.40
C ASN A 82 -5.18 5.05 17.74
N PRO A 83 -5.82 4.07 18.41
CA PRO A 83 -5.17 2.78 18.68
C PRO A 83 -4.72 2.04 17.40
N LYS A 84 -5.48 2.17 16.31
CA LYS A 84 -5.13 1.56 15.01
C LYS A 84 -3.98 2.28 14.31
N LEU A 85 -3.95 3.60 14.41
CA LEU A 85 -2.82 4.38 13.93
C LEU A 85 -1.57 4.19 14.80
N ASP A 86 -1.71 3.90 16.09
CA ASP A 86 -0.56 3.57 16.94
C ASP A 86 -0.01 2.16 16.63
N GLU A 87 -0.85 1.19 16.25
CA GLU A 87 -0.41 -0.10 15.69
C GLU A 87 0.39 0.10 14.40
N ALA A 88 -0.09 0.98 13.50
CA ALA A 88 0.61 1.38 12.28
C ALA A 88 2.02 1.90 12.54
N VAL A 89 2.11 2.86 13.47
CA VAL A 89 3.37 3.52 13.83
C VAL A 89 4.38 2.50 14.36
N LYS A 90 3.96 1.53 15.16
CA LYS A 90 4.87 0.49 15.68
C LYS A 90 5.51 -0.32 14.56
N VAL A 91 4.71 -0.79 13.60
CA VAL A 91 5.20 -1.54 12.45
C VAL A 91 6.14 -0.68 11.61
N LEU A 92 5.78 0.58 11.34
CA LEU A 92 6.61 1.47 10.52
C LEU A 92 7.94 1.86 11.21
N ILE A 93 7.99 1.87 12.53
CA ILE A 93 9.24 2.05 13.29
C ILE A 93 10.10 0.79 13.24
N GLU A 94 9.49 -0.39 13.39
CA GLU A 94 10.18 -1.69 13.38
C GLU A 94 10.80 -2.01 12.01
N TYR A 95 10.13 -1.62 10.92
CA TYR A 95 10.58 -1.83 9.55
C TYR A 95 10.90 -0.49 8.88
N PRO A 96 12.12 0.07 9.04
CA PRO A 96 12.45 1.43 8.57
C PRO A 96 12.52 1.57 7.05
N THR A 97 12.70 0.47 6.31
CA THR A 97 12.73 0.40 4.84
C THR A 97 11.33 0.36 4.23
N LEU A 98 10.32 -0.09 4.98
CA LEU A 98 8.95 -0.26 4.49
C LEU A 98 8.34 1.09 4.07
N LYS A 99 7.86 1.18 2.83
CA LYS A 99 7.06 2.30 2.34
C LYS A 99 5.61 1.87 2.17
N ILE A 100 4.68 2.80 2.40
CA ILE A 100 3.25 2.53 2.35
C ILE A 100 2.54 3.57 1.48
N GLU A 101 1.68 3.08 0.59
CA GLU A 101 0.59 3.85 -0.01
C GLU A 101 -0.67 3.75 0.86
N ILE A 102 -1.14 4.90 1.33
CA ILE A 102 -2.36 5.09 2.09
C ILE A 102 -3.46 5.48 1.12
N GLN A 103 -4.44 4.61 0.95
CA GLN A 103 -5.54 4.79 0.00
C GLN A 103 -6.82 5.19 0.73
N GLY A 104 -7.42 6.31 0.35
CA GLY A 104 -8.71 6.77 0.86
C GLY A 104 -9.85 6.40 -0.08
N HIS A 105 -10.96 5.91 0.46
CA HIS A 105 -12.16 5.59 -0.31
C HIS A 105 -13.43 6.15 0.34
N THR A 106 -14.44 6.42 -0.49
CA THR A 106 -15.78 6.84 -0.09
C THR A 106 -16.84 5.81 -0.52
N ASP A 107 -18.08 6.06 -0.12
CA ASP A 107 -19.22 5.43 -0.79
C ASP A 107 -19.66 6.25 -2.01
N ASP A 108 -20.68 5.75 -2.71
CA ASP A 108 -21.27 6.31 -3.92
C ASP A 108 -22.12 7.57 -3.69
N ARG A 109 -22.25 8.06 -2.45
CA ARG A 109 -23.09 9.22 -2.19
C ARG A 109 -22.36 10.47 -2.65
N LEU A 110 -23.00 11.22 -3.54
CA LEU A 110 -22.52 12.54 -3.94
C LEU A 110 -22.58 13.50 -2.75
N LEU A 111 -21.57 14.36 -2.65
CA LEU A 111 -21.55 15.43 -1.68
C LEU A 111 -22.56 16.53 -2.06
N LEU A 112 -23.22 17.10 -1.04
CA LEU A 112 -24.21 18.16 -1.26
C LEU A 112 -23.51 19.51 -1.55
N PRO A 113 -24.14 20.41 -2.32
CA PRO A 113 -23.63 21.77 -2.50
C PRO A 113 -23.35 22.46 -1.17
N GLY A 114 -22.19 23.11 -1.05
CA GLY A 114 -21.74 23.73 0.20
C GLY A 114 -21.04 22.78 1.18
N SER A 115 -20.81 21.51 0.81
CA SER A 115 -19.91 20.61 1.56
C SER A 115 -18.48 21.15 1.61
N ALA A 116 -17.72 20.72 2.62
CA ALA A 116 -16.32 21.12 2.80
C ALA A 116 -15.39 20.68 1.65
N PHE A 117 -15.80 19.67 0.88
CA PHE A 117 -15.07 19.14 -0.27
C PHE A 117 -15.96 19.18 -1.51
N PRO A 118 -15.39 19.42 -2.71
CA PRO A 118 -16.14 19.52 -3.95
C PRO A 118 -16.72 18.16 -4.41
N ASP A 119 -16.01 17.06 -4.14
CA ASP A 119 -16.40 15.71 -4.56
C ASP A 119 -15.78 14.63 -3.66
N ASN A 120 -16.13 13.37 -3.95
CA ASN A 120 -15.62 12.20 -3.25
C ASN A 120 -14.13 11.98 -3.46
N GLN A 121 -13.60 12.38 -4.62
CA GLN A 121 -12.17 12.28 -4.92
C GLN A 121 -11.36 13.17 -3.96
N ALA A 122 -11.72 14.45 -3.86
CA ALA A 122 -11.09 15.40 -2.96
C ALA A 122 -11.25 15.02 -1.48
N LEU A 123 -12.43 14.54 -1.07
CA LEU A 123 -12.67 14.06 0.30
C LEU A 123 -11.77 12.86 0.63
N SER A 124 -11.69 11.88 -0.28
CA SER A 124 -10.89 10.68 -0.06
C SER A 124 -9.40 10.98 -0.01
N GLN A 125 -8.90 11.91 -0.85
CA GLN A 125 -7.52 12.38 -0.83
C GLN A 125 -7.21 13.04 0.51
N ALA A 126 -8.06 13.99 0.95
CA ALA A 126 -7.87 14.67 2.22
C ALA A 126 -7.87 13.72 3.42
N ARG A 127 -8.63 12.62 3.36
CA ARG A 127 -8.59 11.56 4.39
C ARG A 127 -7.27 10.79 4.38
N ALA A 128 -6.78 10.42 3.20
CA ALA A 128 -5.48 9.76 3.07
C ALA A 128 -4.36 10.68 3.57
N ASP A 129 -4.42 11.97 3.23
CA ASP A 129 -3.46 12.99 3.69
C ASP A 129 -3.52 13.16 5.21
N ALA A 130 -4.72 13.23 5.81
CA ALA A 130 -4.87 13.33 7.27
C ALA A 130 -4.26 12.14 8.01
N VAL A 131 -4.37 10.93 7.43
CA VAL A 131 -3.74 9.72 7.99
C VAL A 131 -2.23 9.79 7.83
N LYS A 132 -1.72 10.17 6.65
CA LYS A 132 -0.28 10.40 6.43
C LYS A 132 0.28 11.41 7.44
N ASP A 133 -0.35 12.56 7.58
CA ASP A 133 0.06 13.62 8.50
C ASP A 133 0.05 13.14 9.96
N HIS A 134 -0.93 12.32 10.34
CA HIS A 134 -0.96 11.71 11.67
C HIS A 134 0.26 10.83 11.92
N LEU A 135 0.64 9.98 10.96
CA LEU A 135 1.81 9.10 11.07
C LEU A 135 3.13 9.90 11.06
N VAL A 136 3.22 10.93 10.22
CA VAL A 136 4.39 11.84 10.19
C VAL A 136 4.56 12.55 11.52
N LYS A 137 3.47 13.04 12.12
CA LYS A 137 3.48 13.66 13.46
C LYS A 137 3.95 12.70 14.56
N LYS A 138 3.82 11.39 14.35
CA LYS A 138 4.31 10.34 15.24
C LYS A 138 5.76 9.92 14.97
N GLY A 139 6.43 10.56 14.00
CA GLY A 139 7.85 10.38 13.72
C GLY A 139 8.16 9.52 12.50
N ILE A 140 7.16 9.09 11.71
CA ILE A 140 7.41 8.37 10.46
C ILE A 140 7.87 9.36 9.39
N ALA A 141 8.92 9.01 8.64
CA ALA A 141 9.43 9.86 7.57
C ALA A 141 8.39 10.01 6.44
N ALA A 142 8.20 11.23 5.95
CA ALA A 142 7.11 11.56 5.02
C ALA A 142 7.29 11.01 3.60
N ASP A 143 8.54 10.71 3.22
CA ASP A 143 8.93 10.07 1.96
C ASP A 143 8.58 8.58 1.92
N ARG A 144 8.42 7.94 3.07
CA ARG A 144 7.93 6.56 3.20
C ARG A 144 6.42 6.41 3.02
N LEU A 145 5.70 7.53 2.94
CA LEU A 145 4.24 7.53 2.93
C LEU A 145 3.71 8.25 1.69
N VAL A 146 2.95 7.55 0.86
CA VAL A 146 2.23 8.11 -0.28
C VAL A 146 0.75 8.12 0.05
N ALA A 147 0.06 9.24 -0.10
CA ALA A 147 -1.38 9.34 0.15
C ALA A 147 -2.12 9.49 -1.18
N LYS A 148 -3.12 8.64 -1.43
CA LYS A 148 -3.96 8.69 -2.64
C LYS A 148 -5.44 8.56 -2.31
N GLY A 149 -6.24 9.49 -2.80
CA GLY A 149 -7.69 9.37 -2.82
C GLY A 149 -8.16 8.61 -4.05
N PHE A 150 -9.16 7.75 -3.90
CA PHE A 150 -9.81 7.05 -5.00
C PHE A 150 -11.31 7.34 -5.10
N GLY A 151 -11.85 8.16 -4.19
CA GLY A 151 -13.28 8.42 -4.09
C GLY A 151 -14.06 7.11 -4.01
N ASP A 152 -15.08 6.99 -4.84
CA ASP A 152 -15.96 5.82 -4.98
C ASP A 152 -15.59 4.90 -6.16
N SER A 153 -14.45 5.15 -6.82
CA SER A 153 -14.04 4.42 -8.03
C SER A 153 -13.59 2.97 -7.81
N GLN A 154 -13.26 2.60 -6.56
CA GLN A 154 -12.80 1.26 -6.18
C GLN A 154 -13.63 0.69 -5.01
N PRO A 155 -14.90 0.30 -5.25
CA PRO A 155 -15.74 -0.30 -4.24
C PRO A 155 -15.34 -1.76 -3.96
N ILE A 156 -15.32 -2.14 -2.69
CA ILE A 156 -15.11 -3.54 -2.26
C ILE A 156 -16.43 -4.28 -1.97
N ALA A 157 -17.52 -3.54 -1.84
CA ALA A 157 -18.86 -4.07 -1.71
C ALA A 157 -19.75 -3.50 -2.81
N THR A 158 -20.37 -4.41 -3.58
CA THR A 158 -21.35 -4.02 -4.60
C THR A 158 -22.56 -3.36 -3.96
N ILE A 159 -23.03 -2.28 -4.58
CA ILE A 159 -24.29 -1.60 -4.24
C ILE A 159 -25.45 -2.05 -5.14
N THR A 160 -25.21 -3.05 -5.99
CA THR A 160 -26.16 -3.59 -6.97
C THR A 160 -26.48 -5.04 -6.61
N ALA A 161 -27.77 -5.38 -6.57
CA ALA A 161 -28.27 -6.74 -6.39
C ALA A 161 -28.06 -7.60 -7.64
N ALA A 162 -28.27 -8.93 -7.49
CA ALA A 162 -28.09 -9.89 -8.58
C ALA A 162 -29.01 -9.66 -9.78
N ASP A 163 -30.15 -9.00 -9.59
CA ASP A 163 -31.12 -8.62 -10.63
C ASP A 163 -30.78 -7.28 -11.32
N GLY A 164 -29.64 -6.68 -10.99
CA GLY A 164 -29.19 -5.40 -11.53
C GLY A 164 -29.81 -4.17 -10.87
N GLN A 165 -30.71 -4.33 -9.90
CA GLN A 165 -31.29 -3.20 -9.17
C GLN A 165 -30.35 -2.71 -8.06
N PRO A 166 -30.37 -1.42 -7.70
CA PRO A 166 -29.65 -0.94 -6.53
C PRO A 166 -30.15 -1.63 -5.25
N LEU A 167 -29.23 -2.00 -4.36
CA LEU A 167 -29.55 -2.43 -3.01
C LEU A 167 -30.36 -1.33 -2.29
N LYS A 168 -31.14 -1.72 -1.28
CA LYS A 168 -31.96 -0.80 -0.48
C LYS A 168 -31.81 -1.08 1.01
N GLY A 169 -32.13 -0.08 1.83
CA GLY A 169 -32.13 -0.17 3.29
C GLY A 169 -30.79 -0.67 3.87
N ALA A 170 -30.88 -1.54 4.87
CA ALA A 170 -29.72 -2.03 5.61
C ALA A 170 -28.63 -2.69 4.74
N ALA A 171 -29.01 -3.36 3.64
CA ALA A 171 -28.04 -3.98 2.73
C ALA A 171 -27.19 -2.92 2.01
N LEU A 172 -27.81 -1.85 1.52
CA LEU A 172 -27.12 -0.74 0.89
C LEU A 172 -26.23 0.00 1.90
N ASP A 173 -26.75 0.27 3.10
CA ASP A 173 -25.98 0.95 4.14
C ASP A 173 -24.77 0.14 4.59
N THR A 174 -24.90 -1.19 4.64
CA THR A 174 -23.79 -2.11 4.92
C THR A 174 -22.73 -2.04 3.82
N ALA A 175 -23.12 -2.11 2.54
CA ALA A 175 -22.18 -2.02 1.42
C ALA A 175 -21.43 -0.68 1.41
N ARG A 176 -22.16 0.43 1.59
CA ARG A 176 -21.56 1.77 1.70
C ARG A 176 -20.59 1.88 2.88
N THR A 177 -20.94 1.28 4.02
CA THR A 177 -20.06 1.27 5.21
C THR A 177 -18.75 0.55 4.93
N LYS A 178 -18.79 -0.56 4.19
CA LYS A 178 -17.56 -1.25 3.76
C LYS A 178 -16.74 -0.39 2.80
N ASN A 179 -17.37 0.29 1.84
CA ASN A 179 -16.67 1.11 0.85
C ASN A 179 -16.00 2.36 1.46
N ARG A 180 -16.60 2.96 2.51
CA ARG A 180 -16.00 4.04 3.30
C ARG A 180 -14.87 3.51 4.18
N ARG A 181 -13.66 3.48 3.62
CA ARG A 181 -12.50 2.87 4.27
C ARG A 181 -11.21 3.59 3.93
N VAL A 182 -10.16 3.21 4.63
CA VAL A 182 -8.78 3.52 4.28
C VAL A 182 -8.02 2.21 4.21
N GLU A 183 -7.16 2.08 3.20
CA GLU A 183 -6.31 0.92 3.00
C GLU A 183 -4.83 1.29 3.04
N PHE A 184 -4.00 0.35 3.48
CA PHE A 184 -2.55 0.49 3.53
C PHE A 184 -1.92 -0.57 2.63
N HIS A 185 -1.18 -0.14 1.62
CA HIS A 185 -0.54 -1.02 0.66
C HIS A 185 0.97 -0.81 0.70
N PRO A 186 1.78 -1.86 0.95
CA PRO A 186 3.22 -1.77 0.76
C PRO A 186 3.55 -1.38 -0.67
N ILE A 187 4.58 -0.57 -0.83
CA ILE A 187 5.12 -0.21 -2.13
C ILE A 187 6.65 -0.41 -2.11
N PRO A 188 7.26 -0.74 -3.27
CA PRO A 188 8.71 -0.84 -3.41
C PRO A 188 9.48 0.45 -3.00
#